data_AF-A0A6A1U011-F1
#
_entry.id   AF-A0A6A1U011-F1
#
_cell.length_a   1.000
_cell.length_b   1.000
_cell.length_c   1.000
_cell.angle_alpha   90.00
_cell.angle_beta   90.00
_cell.angle_gamma   90.00
#
_symmetry.space_group_name_H-M   'P 1'
#
loop_
_entity.id
_entity.type
_entity.pdbx_description
1 polymer ?
#
loop_
_entity_poly.entity_id
_entity_poly.type
_entity_poly.pdbx_seq_one_letter_code
_entity_poly.pdbx_strand_id
1 'polypeptide(L)'
;MVRLFIFLVVVLALGWGFSWLADRPGLISITWQDHLIETSLMVAATAVVALVGFAMILWWIVGVIWTSPYSVRRYFRARKRDRGYQALSTGLIAAGAGNALLARKMSLRTRGLISADQEPLIHLLEAQAALIEGKHDEARKKFEQMAEDPETRELGLRGLYMEARRLGANEAARQYAEKAVEHAPYLPWAAQATLESRSQAGRWDDAIRLLDQQRMANILEKPQAERWKAVLLTAKANDRLEGDPKGARDDAMAALKLAKDLVPAAVIAAKAWLREDNVRKAASVLEGVWKLGPHPEIARAYVRARSGDSTVDRLKRAEKLEAMRPNNVESLLAVAQAALDAQELKKARAKAEAAARMEPREAVYLLLADIEEAETGDQGRVRHWMAQALRAPRDPAWVADGHVSEKWLPISPVTGRLDAFEWKAPFDQLEGPVEEGSLAADTAIASLPPVTEVSAFTPKAEDAPRPILVPVKPAPPEAKPVPKELAVAAKTPAPANVTPKDGKTPEKGEEPVPFFGRPPDDPGVKDPEAGQPATRLRLF
;
A
#
# COMPACT_ATOMS: atom_id res chain seq x y z
N MET A 1 -45.66 -41.05 28.81
CA MET A 1 -46.14 -42.46 28.83
C MET A 1 -46.79 -42.81 30.18
N VAL A 2 -46.04 -42.92 31.29
CA VAL A 2 -46.58 -43.36 32.62
C VAL A 2 -47.74 -42.50 33.14
N ARG A 3 -47.66 -41.18 33.00
CA ARG A 3 -48.74 -40.26 33.44
C ARG A 3 -50.06 -40.45 32.67
N LEU A 4 -49.98 -40.82 31.39
CA LEU A 4 -51.16 -41.05 30.55
C LEU A 4 -51.83 -42.38 30.92
N PHE A 5 -51.04 -43.41 31.23
CA PHE A 5 -51.53 -44.71 31.68
C PHE A 5 -52.21 -44.62 33.06
N ILE A 6 -51.61 -43.93 34.02
CA ILE A 6 -52.23 -43.70 35.35
C ILE A 6 -53.53 -42.92 35.22
N PHE A 7 -53.57 -41.89 34.38
CA PHE A 7 -54.80 -41.13 34.11
C PHE A 7 -55.89 -42.03 33.53
N LEU A 8 -55.57 -42.87 32.54
CA LEU A 8 -56.53 -43.79 31.92
C LEU A 8 -57.10 -44.78 32.95
N VAL A 9 -56.25 -45.35 33.81
CA VAL A 9 -56.67 -46.28 34.88
C VAL A 9 -57.58 -45.58 35.89
N VAL A 10 -57.28 -44.35 36.29
CA VAL A 10 -58.11 -43.57 37.22
C VAL A 10 -59.47 -43.21 36.60
N VAL A 11 -59.51 -42.82 35.32
CA VAL A 11 -60.77 -42.52 34.61
C VAL A 11 -61.62 -43.77 34.47
N LEU A 12 -61.02 -44.93 34.17
CA LEU A 12 -61.71 -46.22 34.14
C LEU A 12 -62.25 -46.61 35.52
N ALA A 13 -61.46 -46.44 36.58
CA ALA A 13 -61.89 -46.72 37.95
C ALA A 13 -63.02 -45.79 38.41
N LEU A 14 -62.97 -44.51 38.05
CA LEU A 14 -64.04 -43.54 38.31
C LEU A 14 -65.31 -43.90 37.53
N GLY A 15 -65.19 -44.19 36.23
CA GLY A 15 -66.32 -44.61 35.40
C GLY A 15 -66.99 -45.87 35.94
N TRP A 16 -66.20 -46.85 36.39
CA TRP A 16 -66.71 -48.06 37.03
C TRP A 16 -67.40 -47.77 38.36
N GLY A 17 -66.81 -46.91 39.21
CA GLY A 17 -67.40 -46.48 40.47
C GLY A 17 -68.72 -45.72 40.31
N PHE A 18 -68.82 -44.85 39.29
CA PHE A 18 -70.05 -44.13 38.95
C PHE A 18 -71.13 -45.06 38.41
N SER A 19 -70.77 -46.04 37.57
CA SER A 19 -71.70 -47.05 37.06
C SER A 19 -72.29 -47.89 38.20
N TRP A 20 -71.43 -48.37 39.12
CA TRP A 20 -71.87 -49.14 40.28
C TRP A 20 -72.77 -48.33 41.24
N LEU A 21 -72.51 -47.04 41.41
CA LEU A 21 -73.32 -46.16 42.24
C LEU A 21 -74.67 -45.80 41.59
N ALA A 22 -74.75 -45.78 40.26
CA ALA A 22 -75.98 -45.52 39.51
C ALA A 22 -77.02 -46.63 39.70
N ASP A 23 -76.58 -47.88 39.85
CA ASP A 23 -77.45 -49.04 40.04
C ASP A 23 -78.03 -49.16 41.46
N ARG A 24 -77.68 -48.26 42.40
CA ARG A 24 -78.20 -48.24 43.78
C ARG A 24 -78.86 -46.89 44.12
N PRO A 25 -80.19 -46.76 43.99
CA PRO A 25 -80.88 -45.53 44.36
C PRO A 25 -80.88 -45.34 45.87
N GLY A 26 -80.13 -44.34 46.34
CA GLY A 26 -80.12 -43.88 47.73
C GLY A 26 -80.54 -42.41 47.83
N LEU A 27 -81.28 -42.06 48.87
CA LEU A 27 -81.63 -40.67 49.20
C LEU A 27 -80.65 -40.18 50.26
N ILE A 28 -80.01 -39.04 50.00
CA ILE A 28 -79.23 -38.32 51.02
C ILE A 28 -80.07 -37.13 51.45
N SER A 29 -80.41 -37.07 52.73
CA SER A 29 -80.99 -35.90 53.37
C SER A 29 -79.89 -35.10 54.06
N ILE A 30 -79.73 -33.84 53.67
CA ILE A 30 -78.84 -32.89 54.34
C ILE A 30 -79.73 -31.91 55.08
N THR A 31 -79.58 -31.83 56.40
CA THR A 31 -80.26 -30.85 57.24
C THR A 31 -79.34 -29.65 57.43
N TRP A 32 -79.74 -28.50 56.88
CA TRP A 32 -79.00 -27.24 57.03
C TRP A 32 -79.93 -26.14 57.50
N GLN A 33 -79.70 -25.62 58.72
CA GLN A 33 -80.43 -24.51 59.32
C GLN A 33 -81.96 -24.64 59.14
N ASP A 34 -82.51 -25.78 59.57
CA ASP A 34 -83.93 -26.15 59.52
C ASP A 34 -84.56 -26.35 58.13
N HIS A 35 -83.77 -26.29 57.04
CA HIS A 35 -84.18 -26.77 55.72
C HIS A 35 -83.65 -28.18 55.46
N LEU A 36 -84.57 -29.06 55.06
CA LEU A 36 -84.28 -30.44 54.69
C LEU A 36 -84.21 -30.52 53.17
N ILE A 37 -82.98 -30.62 52.65
CA ILE A 37 -82.74 -30.75 51.22
C ILE A 37 -82.53 -32.23 50.94
N GLU A 38 -83.55 -32.86 50.35
CA GLU A 38 -83.47 -34.24 49.87
C GLU A 38 -82.88 -34.24 48.48
N THR A 39 -81.73 -34.89 48.31
CA THR A 39 -81.06 -34.98 47.01
C THR A 39 -80.69 -36.43 46.73
N SER A 40 -80.77 -36.84 45.47
CA SER A 40 -80.38 -38.20 45.09
C SER A 40 -78.86 -38.39 45.27
N LEU A 41 -78.46 -39.59 45.69
CA LEU A 41 -77.06 -39.98 45.89
C LEU A 41 -76.19 -39.67 44.65
N MET A 42 -76.76 -39.78 43.46
CA MET A 42 -76.08 -39.48 42.19
C MET A 42 -75.80 -37.97 42.02
N VAL A 43 -76.75 -37.09 42.39
CA VAL A 43 -76.55 -35.63 42.32
C VAL A 43 -75.52 -35.19 43.35
N ALA A 44 -75.56 -35.74 44.57
CA ALA A 44 -74.56 -35.47 45.60
C ALA A 44 -73.15 -35.95 45.18
N ALA A 45 -73.02 -37.17 44.64
CA ALA A 45 -71.75 -37.70 44.16
C ALA A 45 -71.18 -36.87 42.98
N THR A 46 -72.04 -36.44 42.05
CA THR A 46 -71.64 -35.59 40.93
C THR A 46 -71.18 -34.21 41.40
N ALA A 47 -71.88 -33.62 42.38
CA ALA A 47 -71.50 -32.35 42.98
C ALA A 47 -70.13 -32.43 43.67
N VAL A 48 -69.84 -33.52 44.39
CA VAL A 48 -68.53 -33.74 45.02
C VAL A 48 -67.43 -33.88 43.97
N VAL A 49 -67.66 -34.64 42.89
CA VAL A 49 -66.66 -34.78 41.82
C VAL A 49 -66.46 -33.47 41.06
N ALA A 50 -67.52 -32.70 40.83
CA ALA A 50 -67.42 -31.37 40.25
C ALA A 50 -66.61 -30.42 41.14
N LEU A 51 -66.82 -30.46 42.47
CA LEU A 51 -66.06 -29.67 43.45
C LEU A 51 -64.57 -30.05 43.45
N VAL A 52 -64.25 -31.35 43.44
CA VAL A 52 -62.87 -31.85 43.39
C VAL A 52 -62.22 -31.44 42.06
N GLY A 53 -62.93 -31.58 40.94
CA GLY A 53 -62.46 -31.11 39.63
C GLY A 53 -62.19 -29.61 39.61
N PHE A 54 -63.09 -28.81 40.18
CA PHE A 54 -62.91 -27.37 40.32
C PHE A 54 -61.69 -27.02 41.18
N ALA A 55 -61.50 -27.68 42.32
CA ALA A 55 -60.34 -27.49 43.19
C ALA A 55 -59.02 -27.87 42.49
N MET A 56 -59.00 -28.95 41.71
CA MET A 56 -57.82 -29.34 40.91
C MET A 56 -57.50 -28.31 39.82
N ILE A 57 -58.52 -27.79 39.13
CA ILE A 57 -58.35 -26.73 38.13
C ILE A 57 -57.79 -25.46 38.80
N LEU A 58 -58.35 -25.08 39.95
CA LEU A 58 -57.90 -23.91 40.70
C LEU A 58 -56.44 -24.08 41.16
N TRP A 59 -56.08 -25.27 41.68
CA TRP A 59 -54.71 -25.61 42.06
C TRP A 59 -53.75 -25.58 40.87
N TRP A 60 -54.17 -26.08 39.70
CA TRP A 60 -53.38 -26.02 38.47
C TRP A 60 -53.15 -24.56 38.03
N ILE A 61 -54.17 -23.71 38.07
CA ILE A 61 -54.07 -22.28 37.73
C ILE A 61 -53.07 -21.59 38.67
N VAL A 62 -53.19 -21.80 39.99
CA VAL A 62 -52.27 -21.24 40.99
C VAL A 62 -50.85 -21.75 40.76
N GLY A 63 -50.68 -23.05 40.50
CA GLY A 63 -49.39 -23.67 40.20
C GLY A 63 -48.73 -23.11 38.93
N VAL A 64 -49.50 -22.89 37.86
CA VAL A 64 -49.01 -22.26 36.62
C VAL A 64 -48.59 -20.82 36.88
N ILE A 65 -49.39 -20.03 37.61
CA ILE A 65 -49.05 -18.63 37.91
C ILE A 65 -47.76 -18.54 38.75
N TRP A 66 -47.57 -19.41 39.74
CA TRP A 66 -46.37 -19.41 40.59
C TRP A 66 -45.11 -20.00 39.91
N THR A 67 -45.25 -20.94 38.97
CA THR A 67 -44.10 -21.53 38.23
C THR A 67 -43.78 -20.83 36.90
N SER A 68 -44.67 -19.96 36.41
CA SER A 68 -44.53 -19.14 35.20
C SER A 68 -43.51 -17.98 35.25
N PRO A 69 -43.07 -17.39 36.39
CA PRO A 69 -42.18 -16.24 36.33
C PRO A 69 -40.83 -16.57 35.66
N TYR A 70 -40.38 -17.82 35.70
CA TYR A 70 -39.14 -18.23 35.03
C TYR A 70 -39.28 -18.32 33.49
N SER A 71 -40.39 -18.86 32.99
CA SER A 71 -40.63 -18.98 31.54
C SER A 71 -40.91 -17.62 30.89
N VAL A 72 -41.68 -16.77 31.56
CA VAL A 72 -41.99 -15.40 31.11
C VAL A 72 -40.73 -14.54 31.08
N ARG A 73 -39.89 -14.60 32.13
CA ARG A 73 -38.62 -13.86 32.17
C ARG A 73 -37.64 -14.33 31.07
N ARG A 74 -37.64 -15.62 30.73
CA ARG A 74 -36.84 -16.16 29.61
C ARG A 74 -37.36 -15.66 28.26
N TYR A 75 -38.67 -15.66 28.03
CA TYR A 75 -39.27 -15.18 26.78
C TYR A 75 -39.00 -13.69 26.54
N PHE A 76 -39.19 -12.84 27.56
CA PHE A 76 -38.88 -11.41 27.45
C PHE A 76 -37.38 -11.14 27.25
N ARG A 77 -36.50 -11.91 27.90
CA ARG A 77 -35.05 -11.81 27.69
C ARG A 77 -34.66 -12.19 26.26
N ALA A 78 -35.23 -13.28 25.73
CA ALA A 78 -35.01 -13.68 24.33
C ALA A 78 -35.45 -12.59 23.36
N ARG A 79 -36.67 -12.05 23.53
CA ARG A 79 -37.19 -10.98 22.66
C ARG A 79 -36.39 -9.68 22.76
N LYS A 80 -35.88 -9.33 23.94
CA LYS A 80 -35.00 -8.17 24.13
C LYS A 80 -33.69 -8.37 23.36
N ARG A 81 -33.11 -9.56 23.44
CA ARG A 81 -31.88 -9.93 22.74
C ARG A 81 -32.07 -9.94 21.22
N ASP A 82 -33.14 -10.52 20.70
CA ASP A 82 -33.41 -10.58 19.26
C ASP A 82 -33.57 -9.17 18.66
N ARG A 83 -34.27 -8.28 19.37
CA ARG A 83 -34.36 -6.86 18.98
C ARG A 83 -33.01 -6.15 19.04
N GLY A 84 -32.17 -6.50 20.01
CA GLY A 84 -30.81 -5.97 20.10
C GLY A 84 -29.94 -6.40 18.92
N TYR A 85 -29.99 -7.68 18.52
CA TYR A 85 -29.27 -8.16 17.34
C TYR A 85 -29.79 -7.55 16.04
N GLN A 86 -31.12 -7.37 15.91
CA GLN A 86 -31.70 -6.65 14.78
C GLN A 86 -31.24 -5.19 14.71
N ALA A 87 -31.16 -4.50 15.86
CA ALA A 87 -30.62 -3.15 15.92
C ALA A 87 -29.12 -3.12 15.57
N LEU A 88 -28.33 -4.08 16.09
CA LEU A 88 -26.91 -4.21 15.79
C LEU A 88 -26.66 -4.45 14.29
N SER A 89 -27.37 -5.40 13.67
CA SER A 89 -27.21 -5.70 12.25
C SER A 89 -27.62 -4.52 11.37
N THR A 90 -28.76 -3.88 11.69
CA THR A 90 -29.22 -2.68 10.98
C THR A 90 -28.21 -1.53 11.14
N GLY A 91 -27.63 -1.38 12.34
CA GLY A 91 -26.60 -0.38 12.61
C GLY A 91 -25.32 -0.63 11.82
N LEU A 92 -24.84 -1.88 11.75
CA LEU A 92 -23.65 -2.25 10.97
C LEU A 92 -23.85 -2.04 9.47
N ILE A 93 -25.03 -2.38 8.95
CA ILE A 93 -25.39 -2.11 7.55
C ILE A 93 -25.42 -0.60 7.29
N ALA A 94 -26.03 0.18 8.19
CA ALA A 94 -26.07 1.63 8.09
C ALA A 94 -24.66 2.25 8.13
N ALA A 95 -23.77 1.75 8.99
CA ALA A 95 -22.39 2.18 9.07
C ALA A 95 -21.62 1.85 7.77
N GLY A 96 -21.77 0.63 7.25
CA GLY A 96 -21.17 0.23 5.96
C GLY A 96 -21.70 1.05 4.77
N ALA A 97 -22.95 1.52 4.83
CA ALA A 97 -23.55 2.41 3.83
C ALA A 97 -23.21 3.90 4.04
N GLY A 98 -22.45 4.27 5.07
CA GLY A 98 -22.11 5.66 5.39
C GLY A 98 -23.26 6.48 6.01
N ASN A 99 -24.36 5.86 6.43
CA ASN A 99 -25.48 6.55 7.09
C ASN A 99 -25.19 6.75 8.58
N ALA A 100 -24.47 7.83 8.91
CA ALA A 100 -24.05 8.17 10.26
C ALA A 100 -25.21 8.25 11.26
N LEU A 101 -26.28 8.96 10.90
CA LEU A 101 -27.43 9.19 11.77
C LEU A 101 -28.14 7.88 12.16
N LEU A 102 -28.36 7.00 11.17
CA LEU A 102 -28.99 5.72 11.41
C LEU A 102 -28.07 4.79 12.20
N ALA A 103 -26.78 4.76 11.88
CA ALA A 103 -25.79 3.95 12.60
C ALA A 103 -25.71 4.35 14.08
N ARG A 104 -25.67 5.65 14.39
CA ARG A 104 -25.68 6.16 15.78
C ARG A 104 -26.97 5.84 16.51
N LYS A 105 -28.12 6.06 15.87
CA LYS A 105 -29.43 5.73 16.46
C LYS A 105 -29.54 4.25 16.79
N MET A 106 -29.08 3.39 15.89
CA MET A 106 -29.09 1.94 16.10
C MET A 106 -28.06 1.50 17.14
N SER A 107 -26.87 2.10 17.17
CA SER A 107 -25.86 1.88 18.21
C SER A 107 -26.41 2.15 19.62
N LEU A 108 -27.03 3.32 19.83
CA LEU A 108 -27.66 3.67 21.12
C LEU A 108 -28.79 2.71 21.49
N ARG A 109 -29.60 2.29 20.50
CA ARG A 109 -30.67 1.31 20.70
C ARG A 109 -30.11 -0.06 21.08
N THR A 110 -29.04 -0.51 20.44
CA THR A 110 -28.37 -1.78 20.75
C THR A 110 -27.82 -1.77 22.17
N ARG A 111 -27.12 -0.71 22.58
CA ARG A 111 -26.58 -0.56 23.94
C ARG A 111 -27.65 -0.59 25.04
N GLY A 112 -28.87 -0.11 24.76
CA GLY A 112 -30.00 -0.22 25.69
C GLY A 112 -30.61 -1.63 25.77
N LEU A 113 -30.40 -2.45 24.74
CA LEU A 113 -30.99 -3.78 24.59
C LEU A 113 -30.06 -4.92 25.00
N ILE A 114 -28.76 -4.80 24.71
CA ILE A 114 -27.71 -5.79 24.96
C ILE A 114 -26.53 -5.09 25.65
N SER A 115 -25.94 -5.75 26.66
CA SER A 115 -24.73 -5.25 27.33
C SER A 115 -23.50 -5.43 26.44
N ALA A 116 -22.61 -4.43 26.42
CA ALA A 116 -21.38 -4.47 25.63
C ALA A 116 -20.45 -5.62 26.05
N ASP A 117 -20.39 -5.94 27.35
CA ASP A 117 -19.62 -7.06 27.90
C ASP A 117 -20.03 -8.45 27.36
N GLN A 118 -21.25 -8.57 26.81
CA GLN A 118 -21.75 -9.82 26.23
C GLN A 118 -21.56 -9.88 24.71
N GLU A 119 -21.37 -8.74 24.06
CA GLU A 119 -21.35 -8.64 22.60
C GLU A 119 -20.36 -7.56 22.16
N PRO A 120 -19.08 -7.95 21.94
CA PRO A 120 -18.02 -6.99 21.65
C PRO A 120 -18.20 -6.21 20.34
N LEU A 121 -19.03 -6.71 19.41
CA LEU A 121 -19.41 -6.02 18.17
C LEU A 121 -20.12 -4.68 18.41
N ILE A 122 -20.68 -4.46 19.60
CA ILE A 122 -21.27 -3.17 19.98
C ILE A 122 -20.20 -2.07 19.98
N HIS A 123 -19.00 -2.36 20.48
CA HIS A 123 -17.88 -1.43 20.49
C HIS A 123 -17.43 -1.08 19.06
N LEU A 124 -17.41 -2.06 18.16
CA LEU A 124 -17.13 -1.82 16.75
C LEU A 124 -18.16 -0.87 16.13
N LEU A 125 -19.46 -1.14 16.31
CA LEU A 125 -20.51 -0.29 15.76
C LEU A 125 -20.43 1.15 16.31
N GLU A 126 -20.15 1.31 17.61
CA GLU A 126 -19.92 2.61 18.23
C GLU A 126 -18.73 3.35 17.60
N ALA A 127 -17.60 2.66 17.42
CA ALA A 127 -16.40 3.23 16.80
C ALA A 127 -16.63 3.63 15.34
N GLN A 128 -17.28 2.77 14.54
CA GLN A 128 -17.61 3.05 13.15
C GLN A 128 -18.60 4.20 13.00
N ALA A 129 -19.65 4.25 13.84
CA ALA A 129 -20.58 5.37 13.84
C ALA A 129 -19.86 6.69 14.17
N ALA A 130 -18.93 6.68 15.14
CA ALA A 130 -18.12 7.85 15.47
C ALA A 130 -17.18 8.27 14.31
N LEU A 131 -16.57 7.32 13.59
CA LEU A 131 -15.74 7.63 12.41
C LEU A 131 -16.54 8.33 11.31
N ILE A 132 -17.74 7.83 10.99
CA ILE A 132 -18.59 8.39 9.93
C ILE A 132 -19.16 9.76 10.35
N GLU A 133 -19.37 9.98 11.65
CA GLU A 133 -19.72 11.30 12.20
C GLU A 133 -18.54 12.29 12.24
N GLY A 134 -17.31 11.85 11.94
CA GLY A 134 -16.10 12.68 12.05
C GLY A 134 -15.56 12.86 13.48
N LYS A 135 -16.07 12.09 14.45
CA LYS A 135 -15.65 12.13 15.86
C LYS A 135 -14.49 11.17 16.11
N HIS A 136 -13.33 11.52 15.58
CA HIS A 136 -12.13 10.68 15.60
C HIS A 136 -11.63 10.36 17.02
N ASP A 137 -11.75 11.29 17.97
CA ASP A 137 -11.33 11.05 19.36
C ASP A 137 -12.25 10.04 20.08
N GLU A 138 -13.56 10.08 19.81
CA GLU A 138 -14.50 9.07 20.34
C GLU A 138 -14.19 7.69 19.74
N ALA A 139 -13.96 7.63 18.43
CA ALA A 139 -13.61 6.39 17.75
C ALA A 139 -12.30 5.79 18.28
N ARG A 140 -11.26 6.62 18.49
CA ARG A 140 -9.97 6.18 19.02
C ARG A 140 -10.12 5.54 20.40
N LYS A 141 -10.80 6.21 21.34
CA LYS A 141 -11.04 5.67 22.70
C LYS A 141 -11.78 4.33 22.65
N LYS A 142 -12.71 4.16 21.71
CA LYS A 142 -13.43 2.89 21.53
C LYS A 142 -12.53 1.79 20.99
N PHE A 143 -11.67 2.08 20.03
CA PHE A 143 -10.70 1.10 19.54
C PHE A 143 -9.61 0.77 20.57
N GLU A 144 -9.20 1.72 21.42
CA GLU A 144 -8.31 1.48 22.56
C GLU A 144 -8.94 0.48 23.55
N GLN A 145 -10.21 0.70 23.93
CA GLN A 145 -10.95 -0.25 24.77
C GLN A 145 -11.03 -1.64 24.12
N MET A 146 -11.27 -1.69 22.80
CA MET A 146 -11.28 -2.96 22.06
C MET A 146 -9.91 -3.64 22.00
N ALA A 147 -8.80 -2.88 22.03
CA ALA A 147 -7.44 -3.40 21.99
C ALA A 147 -7.05 -4.11 23.31
N GLU A 148 -7.66 -3.71 24.43
CA GLU A 148 -7.40 -4.30 25.75
C GLU A 148 -8.00 -5.71 25.88
N ASP A 149 -9.20 -5.92 25.35
CA ASP A 149 -9.90 -7.21 25.38
C ASP A 149 -9.33 -8.22 24.36
N PRO A 150 -8.92 -9.44 24.78
CA PRO A 150 -8.44 -10.49 23.87
C PRO A 150 -9.35 -10.81 22.68
N GLU A 151 -10.67 -10.75 22.82
CA GLU A 151 -11.61 -11.12 21.74
C GLU A 151 -11.68 -10.06 20.64
N THR A 152 -11.55 -8.77 21.00
CA THR A 152 -11.61 -7.66 20.03
C THR A 152 -10.27 -7.05 19.68
N ARG A 153 -9.18 -7.52 20.30
CA ARG A 153 -7.86 -6.91 20.20
C ARG A 153 -7.41 -6.66 18.77
N GLU A 154 -7.53 -7.69 17.94
CA GLU A 154 -7.10 -7.65 16.54
C GLU A 154 -7.82 -6.56 15.74
N LEU A 155 -9.12 -6.41 15.99
CA LEU A 155 -9.97 -5.43 15.33
C LEU A 155 -9.74 -4.02 15.88
N GLY A 156 -9.58 -3.88 17.20
CA GLY A 156 -9.22 -2.61 17.85
C GLY A 156 -7.89 -2.06 17.32
N LEU A 157 -6.85 -2.91 17.29
CA LEU A 157 -5.53 -2.53 16.76
C LEU A 157 -5.59 -2.17 15.26
N ARG A 158 -6.41 -2.87 14.46
CA ARG A 158 -6.62 -2.50 13.04
C ARG A 158 -7.27 -1.12 12.91
N GLY A 159 -8.29 -0.82 13.72
CA GLY A 159 -8.95 0.49 13.72
C GLY A 159 -7.98 1.61 14.09
N LEU A 160 -7.19 1.41 15.15
CA LEU A 160 -6.15 2.36 15.58
C LEU A 160 -5.06 2.55 14.53
N TYR A 161 -4.62 1.48 13.88
CA TYR A 161 -3.64 1.53 12.80
C TYR A 161 -4.13 2.39 11.63
N MET A 162 -5.35 2.13 11.14
CA MET A 162 -5.93 2.88 10.02
C MET A 162 -6.10 4.36 10.36
N GLU A 163 -6.57 4.66 11.57
CA GLU A 163 -6.75 6.04 12.02
C GLU A 163 -5.40 6.76 12.19
N ALA A 164 -4.38 6.09 12.72
CA ALA A 164 -3.03 6.64 12.82
C ALA A 164 -2.41 6.91 11.45
N ARG A 165 -2.58 5.99 10.48
CA ARG A 165 -2.15 6.19 9.08
C ARG A 165 -2.84 7.37 8.43
N ARG A 166 -4.14 7.53 8.65
CA ARG A 166 -4.94 8.66 8.12
C ARG A 166 -4.44 10.02 8.62
N LEU A 167 -4.02 10.08 9.88
CA LEU A 167 -3.48 11.29 10.51
C LEU A 167 -1.99 11.52 10.22
N GLY A 168 -1.33 10.65 9.47
CA GLY A 168 0.12 10.71 9.24
C GLY A 168 0.97 10.40 10.48
N ALA A 169 0.36 9.85 11.55
CA ALA A 169 1.04 9.45 12.77
C ALA A 169 1.75 8.10 12.59
N ASN A 170 2.81 8.08 11.77
CA ASN A 170 3.52 6.87 11.35
C ASN A 170 4.11 6.07 12.52
N GLU A 171 4.60 6.74 13.57
CA GLU A 171 5.14 6.07 14.76
C GLU A 171 4.06 5.31 15.52
N ALA A 172 2.89 5.94 15.73
CA ALA A 172 1.75 5.28 16.39
C ALA A 172 1.23 4.12 15.53
N ALA A 173 1.11 4.31 14.22
CA ALA A 173 0.72 3.25 13.29
C ALA A 173 1.68 2.05 13.38
N ARG A 174 2.99 2.30 13.41
CA ARG A 174 3.99 1.24 13.61
C ARG A 174 3.74 0.48 14.91
N GLN A 175 3.57 1.18 16.03
CA GLN A 175 3.38 0.52 17.33
C GLN A 175 2.12 -0.34 17.36
N TYR A 176 1.02 0.10 16.74
CA TYR A 176 -0.20 -0.71 16.63
C TYR A 176 -0.02 -1.94 15.75
N ALA A 177 0.71 -1.82 14.64
CA ALA A 177 1.03 -2.96 13.78
C ALA A 177 1.93 -3.98 14.49
N GLU A 178 2.97 -3.52 15.21
CA GLU A 178 3.87 -4.38 15.98
C GLU A 178 3.12 -5.15 17.08
N LYS A 179 2.28 -4.46 17.87
CA LYS A 179 1.40 -5.09 18.86
C LYS A 179 0.46 -6.12 18.24
N ALA A 180 -0.06 -5.85 17.04
CA ALA A 180 -0.95 -6.78 16.36
C ALA A 180 -0.22 -8.07 15.94
N VAL A 181 1.03 -7.96 15.45
CA VAL A 181 1.85 -9.13 15.09
C VAL A 181 2.26 -9.96 16.31
N GLU A 182 2.50 -9.34 17.46
CA GLU A 182 2.85 -10.06 18.70
C GLU A 182 1.75 -11.04 19.14
N HIS A 183 0.48 -10.67 18.96
CA HIS A 183 -0.66 -11.51 19.34
C HIS A 183 -1.21 -12.36 18.21
N ALA A 184 -1.25 -11.79 17.01
CA ALA A 184 -1.89 -12.38 15.84
C ALA A 184 -0.95 -12.24 14.62
N PRO A 185 0.18 -12.98 14.61
CA PRO A 185 1.13 -12.91 13.51
C PRO A 185 0.48 -13.32 12.19
N TYR A 186 -0.58 -14.13 12.22
CA TYR A 186 -1.24 -14.62 11.01
C TYR A 186 -2.04 -13.55 10.23
N LEU A 187 -2.20 -12.34 10.78
CA LEU A 187 -2.91 -11.25 10.13
C LEU A 187 -2.05 -10.60 9.02
N PRO A 188 -2.44 -10.68 7.74
CA PRO A 188 -1.60 -10.19 6.64
C PRO A 188 -1.31 -8.69 6.73
N TRP A 189 -2.30 -7.87 7.10
CA TRP A 189 -2.15 -6.42 7.20
C TRP A 189 -1.13 -6.01 8.27
N ALA A 190 -1.14 -6.72 9.42
CA ALA A 190 -0.26 -6.42 10.55
C ALA A 190 1.17 -6.87 10.24
N ALA A 191 1.31 -8.08 9.67
CA ALA A 191 2.59 -8.62 9.23
C ALA A 191 3.23 -7.71 8.18
N GLN A 192 2.48 -7.30 7.15
CA GLN A 192 2.98 -6.40 6.11
C GLN A 192 3.38 -5.04 6.68
N ALA A 193 2.51 -4.37 7.44
CA ALA A 193 2.83 -3.06 8.01
C ALA A 193 4.06 -3.11 8.95
N THR A 194 4.20 -4.18 9.74
CA THR A 194 5.37 -4.40 10.59
C THR A 194 6.62 -4.67 9.77
N LEU A 195 6.50 -5.43 8.69
CA LEU A 195 7.61 -5.76 7.79
C LEU A 195 8.14 -4.50 7.10
N GLU A 196 7.24 -3.65 6.57
CA GLU A 196 7.56 -2.35 5.99
C GLU A 196 8.27 -1.46 7.01
N SER A 197 7.73 -1.37 8.23
CA SER A 197 8.31 -0.53 9.27
C SER A 197 9.68 -1.04 9.75
N ARG A 198 9.85 -2.35 9.96
CA ARG A 198 11.16 -2.94 10.32
C ARG A 198 12.20 -2.71 9.23
N SER A 199 11.79 -2.80 7.96
CA SER A 199 12.63 -2.52 6.81
C SER A 199 13.06 -1.05 6.75
N GLN A 200 12.13 -0.11 6.98
CA GLN A 200 12.45 1.32 7.09
C GLN A 200 13.44 1.63 8.22
N ALA A 201 13.34 0.91 9.34
CA ALA A 201 14.24 1.08 10.48
C ALA A 201 15.58 0.33 10.36
N GLY A 202 15.86 -0.33 9.22
CA GLY A 202 17.07 -1.13 9.03
C GLY A 202 17.15 -2.40 9.91
N ARG A 203 16.04 -2.82 10.52
CA ARG A 203 15.96 -4.02 11.38
C ARG A 203 15.74 -5.27 10.53
N TRP A 204 16.69 -5.58 9.66
CA TRP A 204 16.56 -6.62 8.64
C TRP A 204 16.37 -8.02 9.21
N ASP A 205 17.09 -8.37 10.29
CA ASP A 205 17.01 -9.70 10.89
C ASP A 205 15.60 -9.97 11.47
N ASP A 206 14.98 -8.96 12.09
CA ASP A 206 13.61 -9.07 12.61
C ASP A 206 12.57 -9.13 11.50
N ALA A 207 12.81 -8.44 10.38
CA ALA A 207 11.96 -8.52 9.18
C ALA A 207 12.01 -9.93 8.56
N ILE A 208 13.22 -10.50 8.43
CA ILE A 208 13.41 -11.85 7.89
C ILE A 208 12.74 -12.91 8.78
N ARG A 209 12.87 -12.80 10.12
CA ARG A 209 12.19 -13.71 11.06
C ARG A 209 10.67 -13.65 10.93
N LEU A 210 10.11 -12.44 10.82
CA LEU A 210 8.67 -12.26 10.62
C LEU A 210 8.20 -12.90 9.31
N LEU A 211 8.95 -12.68 8.22
CA LEU A 211 8.65 -13.27 6.92
C LEU A 211 8.70 -14.80 6.95
N ASP A 212 9.69 -15.38 7.64
CA ASP A 212 9.80 -16.83 7.81
C ASP A 212 8.61 -17.39 8.60
N GLN A 213 8.11 -16.69 9.63
CA GLN A 213 6.89 -17.07 10.36
C GLN A 213 5.64 -17.03 9.45
N GLN A 214 5.48 -15.98 8.62
CA GLN A 214 4.38 -15.89 7.65
C GLN A 214 4.39 -17.05 6.66
N ARG A 215 5.58 -17.41 6.18
CA ARG A 215 5.77 -18.53 5.25
C ARG A 215 5.38 -19.87 5.90
N MET A 216 5.78 -20.10 7.16
CA MET A 216 5.41 -21.31 7.90
C MET A 216 3.90 -21.41 8.15
N ALA A 217 3.22 -20.27 8.30
CA ALA A 217 1.77 -20.18 8.43
C ALA A 217 1.01 -20.27 7.09
N ASN A 218 1.69 -20.45 5.96
CA ASN A 218 1.11 -20.51 4.60
C ASN A 218 0.26 -19.28 4.21
N ILE A 219 0.59 -18.10 4.75
CA ILE A 219 -0.13 -16.85 4.44
C ILE A 219 0.38 -16.23 3.14
N LEU A 220 1.68 -16.38 2.87
CA LEU A 220 2.33 -15.93 1.64
C LEU A 220 2.65 -17.12 0.76
N GLU A 221 2.48 -16.94 -0.54
CA GLU A 221 2.93 -17.92 -1.52
C GLU A 221 4.46 -18.07 -1.45
N LYS A 222 4.93 -19.32 -1.60
CA LYS A 222 6.35 -19.64 -1.51
C LYS A 222 7.23 -18.78 -2.44
N PRO A 223 6.90 -18.57 -3.73
CA PRO A 223 7.73 -17.75 -4.62
C PRO A 223 7.82 -16.28 -4.16
N GLN A 224 6.72 -15.71 -3.69
CA GLN A 224 6.69 -14.33 -3.20
C GLN A 224 7.50 -14.18 -1.90
N ALA A 225 7.37 -15.13 -0.96
CA ALA A 225 8.14 -15.14 0.26
C ALA A 225 9.66 -15.29 0.00
N GLU A 226 10.05 -16.13 -0.95
CA GLU A 226 11.46 -16.29 -1.36
C GLU A 226 12.00 -15.01 -2.01
N ARG A 227 11.21 -14.35 -2.86
CA ARG A 227 11.57 -13.06 -3.47
C ARG A 227 11.75 -11.96 -2.44
N TRP A 228 10.78 -11.77 -1.53
CA TRP A 228 10.89 -10.77 -0.47
C TRP A 228 12.06 -11.05 0.47
N LYS A 229 12.32 -12.33 0.78
CA LYS A 229 13.48 -12.72 1.57
C LYS A 229 14.80 -12.36 0.86
N ALA A 230 14.88 -12.56 -0.45
CA ALA A 230 16.03 -12.15 -1.25
C ALA A 230 16.26 -10.64 -1.20
N VAL A 231 15.19 -9.84 -1.30
CA VAL A 231 15.25 -8.37 -1.19
C VAL A 231 15.75 -7.93 0.19
N LEU A 232 15.20 -8.50 1.27
CA LEU A 232 15.62 -8.19 2.64
C LEU A 232 17.08 -8.59 2.91
N LEU A 233 17.51 -9.75 2.42
CA LEU A 233 18.92 -10.17 2.51
C LEU A 233 19.84 -9.25 1.71
N THR A 234 19.39 -8.76 0.56
CA THR A 234 20.14 -7.82 -0.28
C THR A 234 20.29 -6.45 0.41
N ALA A 235 19.21 -5.96 1.03
CA ALA A 235 19.24 -4.73 1.83
C ALA A 235 20.21 -4.86 3.01
N LYS A 236 20.11 -5.96 3.75
CA LYS A 236 21.00 -6.30 4.86
C LYS A 236 22.47 -6.38 4.42
N ALA A 237 22.73 -7.00 3.27
CA ALA A 237 24.07 -7.07 2.69
C ALA A 237 24.61 -5.69 2.30
N ASN A 238 23.77 -4.82 1.75
CA ASN A 238 24.15 -3.45 1.40
C ASN A 238 24.61 -2.66 2.64
N ASP A 239 23.86 -2.72 3.74
CA ASP A 239 24.18 -2.00 4.97
C ASP A 239 25.44 -2.55 5.65
N ARG A 240 25.67 -3.86 5.53
CA ARG A 240 26.87 -4.52 6.10
C ARG A 240 28.12 -4.35 5.24
N LEU A 241 28.00 -3.99 3.96
CA LEU A 241 29.11 -3.99 3.00
C LEU A 241 30.31 -3.17 3.46
N GLU A 242 30.08 -2.06 4.14
CA GLU A 242 31.14 -1.19 4.65
C GLU A 242 31.86 -1.75 5.89
N GLY A 243 31.11 -2.35 6.82
CA GLY A 243 31.67 -2.83 8.10
C GLY A 243 32.11 -4.29 8.10
N ASP A 244 31.34 -5.17 7.46
CA ASP A 244 31.59 -6.61 7.37
C ASP A 244 31.35 -7.13 5.94
N PRO A 245 32.37 -7.06 5.07
CA PRO A 245 32.29 -7.57 3.70
C PRO A 245 31.99 -9.08 3.62
N LYS A 246 32.45 -9.88 4.60
CA LYS A 246 32.23 -11.33 4.58
C LYS A 246 30.77 -11.67 4.88
N GLY A 247 30.19 -11.04 5.90
CA GLY A 247 28.77 -11.16 6.20
C GLY A 247 27.90 -10.66 5.05
N ALA A 248 28.23 -9.50 4.47
CA ALA A 248 27.52 -8.95 3.31
C ALA A 248 27.53 -9.91 2.11
N ARG A 249 28.68 -10.52 1.83
CA ARG A 249 28.80 -11.53 0.77
C ARG A 249 27.90 -12.74 1.00
N ASP A 250 27.91 -13.28 2.21
CA ASP A 250 27.14 -14.49 2.53
C ASP A 250 25.63 -14.22 2.45
N ASP A 251 25.18 -13.06 2.96
CA ASP A 251 23.79 -12.59 2.84
C ASP A 251 23.40 -12.35 1.37
N ALA A 252 24.23 -11.68 0.55
CA ALA A 252 23.96 -11.43 -0.87
C ALA A 252 23.97 -12.71 -1.72
N MET A 253 24.87 -13.65 -1.44
CA MET A 253 24.88 -14.96 -2.10
C MET A 253 23.66 -15.81 -1.71
N ALA A 254 23.17 -15.69 -0.47
CA ALA A 254 21.92 -16.32 -0.07
C ALA A 254 20.73 -15.70 -0.81
N ALA A 255 20.72 -14.37 -1.02
CA ALA A 255 19.70 -13.71 -1.83
C ALA A 255 19.69 -14.23 -3.28
N LEU A 256 20.86 -14.34 -3.93
CA LEU A 256 20.97 -14.85 -5.31
C LEU A 256 20.55 -16.31 -5.47
N LYS A 257 20.65 -17.13 -4.42
CA LYS A 257 20.12 -18.50 -4.44
C LYS A 257 18.59 -18.52 -4.49
N LEU A 258 17.94 -17.55 -3.86
CA LEU A 258 16.48 -17.40 -3.82
C LEU A 258 15.96 -16.69 -5.08
N ALA A 259 16.61 -15.60 -5.49
CA ALA A 259 16.26 -14.82 -6.67
C ALA A 259 17.50 -14.56 -7.54
N LYS A 260 17.67 -15.39 -8.58
CA LYS A 260 18.87 -15.36 -9.46
C LYS A 260 18.92 -14.14 -10.38
N ASP A 261 17.77 -13.55 -10.64
CA ASP A 261 17.54 -12.38 -11.49
C ASP A 261 17.73 -11.05 -10.73
N LEU A 262 17.91 -11.08 -9.41
CA LEU A 262 18.03 -9.88 -8.60
C LEU A 262 19.41 -9.21 -8.78
N VAL A 263 19.48 -8.28 -9.73
CA VAL A 263 20.70 -7.55 -10.10
C VAL A 263 21.42 -6.88 -8.91
N PRO A 264 20.74 -6.16 -8.00
CA PRO A 264 21.40 -5.49 -6.88
C PRO A 264 22.15 -6.47 -5.96
N ALA A 265 21.63 -7.68 -5.76
CA ALA A 265 22.29 -8.72 -4.98
C ALA A 265 23.61 -9.16 -5.62
N ALA A 266 23.64 -9.27 -6.94
CA ALA A 266 24.86 -9.61 -7.71
C ALA A 266 25.92 -8.53 -7.58
N VAL A 267 25.51 -7.26 -7.69
CA VAL A 267 26.41 -6.10 -7.58
C VAL A 267 26.99 -6.01 -6.17
N ILE A 268 26.18 -6.19 -5.12
CA ILE A 268 26.64 -6.16 -3.73
C ILE A 268 27.57 -7.35 -3.44
N ALA A 269 27.20 -8.56 -3.86
CA ALA A 269 28.06 -9.75 -3.72
C ALA A 269 29.41 -9.56 -4.42
N ALA A 270 29.41 -8.99 -5.63
CA ALA A 270 30.65 -8.70 -6.35
C ALA A 270 31.49 -7.64 -5.62
N LYS A 271 30.90 -6.53 -5.18
CA LYS A 271 31.61 -5.51 -4.38
C LYS A 271 32.23 -6.11 -3.11
N ALA A 272 31.51 -7.00 -2.43
CA ALA A 272 32.01 -7.69 -1.25
C ALA A 272 33.22 -8.59 -1.58
N TRP A 273 33.14 -9.39 -2.66
CA TRP A 273 34.27 -10.20 -3.14
C TRP A 273 35.48 -9.35 -3.53
N LEU A 274 35.26 -8.17 -4.12
CA LEU A 274 36.33 -7.26 -4.50
C LEU A 274 37.05 -6.65 -3.29
N ARG A 275 36.34 -6.41 -2.18
CA ARG A 275 36.96 -5.99 -0.91
C ARG A 275 37.79 -7.10 -0.26
N GLU A 276 37.51 -8.36 -0.59
CA GLU A 276 38.31 -9.53 -0.21
C GLU A 276 39.40 -9.87 -1.25
N ASP A 277 39.68 -8.99 -2.21
CA ASP A 277 40.63 -9.18 -3.32
C ASP A 277 40.33 -10.39 -4.23
N ASN A 278 39.10 -10.91 -4.19
CA ASN A 278 38.69 -12.07 -4.98
C ASN A 278 38.00 -11.69 -6.30
N VAL A 279 38.80 -11.15 -7.22
CA VAL A 279 38.32 -10.68 -8.54
C VAL A 279 37.68 -11.81 -9.36
N ARG A 280 38.22 -13.04 -9.28
CA ARG A 280 37.72 -14.17 -10.06
C ARG A 280 36.29 -14.56 -9.66
N LYS A 281 36.00 -14.60 -8.35
CA LYS A 281 34.64 -14.90 -7.87
C LYS A 281 33.68 -13.74 -8.14
N ALA A 282 34.13 -12.49 -7.95
CA ALA A 282 33.32 -11.32 -8.30
C ALA A 282 32.89 -11.35 -9.77
N ALA A 283 33.83 -11.60 -10.69
CA ALA A 283 33.57 -11.76 -12.11
C ALA A 283 32.57 -12.90 -12.38
N SER A 284 32.76 -14.07 -11.78
CA SER A 284 31.87 -15.22 -11.98
C SER A 284 30.43 -14.96 -11.54
N VAL A 285 30.21 -14.20 -10.45
CA VAL A 285 28.87 -13.85 -9.97
C VAL A 285 28.19 -12.88 -10.95
N LEU A 286 28.89 -11.83 -11.37
CA LEU A 286 28.38 -10.85 -12.32
C LEU A 286 28.08 -11.47 -13.70
N GLU A 287 28.98 -12.31 -14.22
CA GLU A 287 28.79 -13.04 -15.48
C GLU A 287 27.58 -13.98 -15.42
N GLY A 288 27.29 -14.56 -14.26
CA GLY A 288 26.12 -15.41 -14.06
C GLY A 288 24.80 -14.66 -14.26
N VAL A 289 24.67 -13.47 -13.68
CA VAL A 289 23.46 -12.64 -13.79
C VAL A 289 23.39 -11.93 -15.14
N TRP A 290 24.52 -11.51 -15.70
CA TRP A 290 24.60 -10.92 -17.04
C TRP A 290 24.02 -11.82 -18.14
N LYS A 291 24.19 -13.15 -18.01
CA LYS A 291 23.63 -14.12 -18.95
C LYS A 291 22.10 -14.20 -18.89
N LEU A 292 21.50 -13.92 -17.73
CA LEU A 292 20.04 -13.87 -17.55
C LEU A 292 19.47 -12.58 -18.13
N GLY A 293 20.06 -11.44 -17.76
CA GLY A 293 19.67 -10.12 -18.22
C GLY A 293 20.82 -9.11 -18.08
N PRO A 294 21.35 -8.56 -19.19
CA PRO A 294 22.32 -7.47 -19.14
C PRO A 294 21.75 -6.24 -18.40
N HIS A 295 22.57 -5.65 -17.52
CA HIS A 295 22.16 -4.48 -16.73
C HIS A 295 23.34 -3.52 -16.52
N PRO A 296 23.17 -2.19 -16.63
CA PRO A 296 24.28 -1.23 -16.62
C PRO A 296 25.08 -1.25 -15.32
N GLU A 297 24.43 -1.48 -14.17
CA GLU A 297 25.14 -1.61 -12.89
C GLU A 297 26.12 -2.81 -12.86
N ILE A 298 25.76 -3.93 -13.48
CA ILE A 298 26.63 -5.11 -13.61
C ILE A 298 27.82 -4.76 -14.49
N ALA A 299 27.59 -4.11 -15.63
CA ALA A 299 28.65 -3.68 -16.54
C ALA A 299 29.64 -2.74 -15.83
N ARG A 300 29.14 -1.71 -15.13
CA ARG A 300 29.97 -0.77 -14.37
C ARG A 300 30.79 -1.48 -13.29
N ALA A 301 30.19 -2.40 -12.54
CA ALA A 301 30.88 -3.17 -11.51
C ALA A 301 31.94 -4.12 -12.11
N TYR A 302 31.64 -4.78 -13.22
CA TYR A 302 32.54 -5.74 -13.88
C TYR A 302 33.75 -5.05 -14.53
N VAL A 303 33.52 -3.95 -15.25
CA VAL A 303 34.57 -3.19 -15.94
C VAL A 303 35.52 -2.54 -14.93
N ARG A 304 35.01 -2.12 -13.76
CA ARG A 304 35.83 -1.53 -12.68
C ARG A 304 36.26 -2.52 -11.60
N ALA A 305 35.99 -3.81 -11.78
CA ALA A 305 36.21 -4.84 -10.76
C ALA A 305 37.64 -4.88 -10.19
N ARG A 306 38.67 -4.78 -11.05
CA ARG A 306 40.07 -4.78 -10.61
C ARG A 306 40.60 -3.35 -10.45
N SER A 307 40.99 -2.99 -9.23
CA SER A 307 41.73 -1.77 -8.91
C SER A 307 43.12 -1.85 -9.56
N GLY A 308 43.45 -0.87 -10.42
CA GLY A 308 44.75 -0.78 -11.10
C GLY A 308 44.77 -1.23 -12.56
N ASP A 309 43.63 -1.65 -13.13
CA ASP A 309 43.58 -1.98 -14.57
C ASP A 309 43.69 -0.72 -15.45
N SER A 310 44.47 -0.84 -16.52
CA SER A 310 44.57 0.19 -17.56
C SER A 310 43.23 0.40 -18.28
N THR A 311 43.06 1.54 -18.95
CA THR A 311 41.87 1.81 -19.77
C THR A 311 41.67 0.74 -20.86
N VAL A 312 42.76 0.26 -21.45
CA VAL A 312 42.75 -0.84 -22.43
C VAL A 312 42.30 -2.17 -21.82
N ASP A 313 42.71 -2.48 -20.59
CA ASP A 313 42.26 -3.70 -19.91
C ASP A 313 40.78 -3.63 -19.52
N ARG A 314 40.29 -2.43 -19.16
CA ARG A 314 38.85 -2.17 -18.96
C ARG A 314 38.06 -2.39 -20.24
N LEU A 315 38.57 -1.94 -21.39
CA LEU A 315 37.97 -2.19 -22.71
C LEU A 315 37.91 -3.70 -23.01
N LYS A 316 38.99 -4.46 -22.83
CA LYS A 316 38.98 -5.92 -23.02
C LYS A 316 37.94 -6.63 -22.14
N ARG A 317 37.73 -6.15 -20.91
CA ARG A 317 36.68 -6.67 -20.02
C ARG A 317 35.27 -6.35 -20.53
N ALA A 318 35.05 -5.14 -21.02
CA ALA A 318 33.78 -4.77 -21.64
C ALA A 318 33.49 -5.62 -22.89
N GLU A 319 34.49 -5.85 -23.75
CA GLU A 319 34.37 -6.72 -24.93
C GLU A 319 34.04 -8.17 -24.54
N LYS A 320 34.61 -8.66 -23.43
CA LYS A 320 34.27 -9.97 -22.90
C LYS A 320 32.79 -10.06 -22.47
N LEU A 321 32.23 -8.99 -21.88
CA LEU A 321 30.78 -8.94 -21.57
C LEU A 321 29.93 -8.92 -22.84
N GLU A 322 30.35 -8.15 -23.85
CA GLU A 322 29.68 -8.13 -25.15
C GLU A 322 29.67 -9.51 -25.80
N ALA A 323 30.80 -10.24 -25.76
CA ALA A 323 30.89 -11.59 -26.32
C ALA A 323 29.90 -12.59 -25.67
N MET A 324 29.49 -12.37 -24.41
CA MET A 324 28.49 -13.23 -23.75
C MET A 324 27.06 -12.93 -24.18
N ARG A 325 26.75 -11.66 -24.46
CA ARG A 325 25.43 -11.19 -24.90
C ARG A 325 25.63 -10.18 -26.02
N PRO A 326 25.95 -10.66 -27.24
CA PRO A 326 26.12 -9.79 -28.39
C PRO A 326 24.77 -9.18 -28.77
N ASN A 327 24.79 -8.03 -29.45
CA ASN A 327 23.58 -7.35 -29.92
C ASN A 327 22.60 -7.02 -28.77
N ASN A 328 23.12 -6.40 -27.71
CA ASN A 328 22.32 -5.85 -26.62
C ASN A 328 22.80 -4.42 -26.35
N VAL A 329 21.86 -3.51 -26.12
CA VAL A 329 22.14 -2.07 -25.92
C VAL A 329 23.10 -1.85 -24.75
N GLU A 330 22.90 -2.55 -23.62
CA GLU A 330 23.76 -2.41 -22.44
C GLU A 330 25.18 -2.95 -22.69
N SER A 331 25.31 -4.02 -23.47
CA SER A 331 26.61 -4.56 -23.90
C SER A 331 27.35 -3.55 -24.79
N LEU A 332 26.65 -2.98 -25.78
CA LEU A 332 27.22 -2.02 -26.72
C LEU A 332 27.64 -0.73 -26.02
N LEU A 333 26.80 -0.21 -25.12
CA LEU A 333 27.09 0.97 -24.31
C LEU A 333 28.27 0.74 -23.37
N ALA A 334 28.36 -0.44 -22.73
CA ALA A 334 29.50 -0.77 -21.88
C ALA A 334 30.83 -0.76 -22.64
N VAL A 335 30.85 -1.30 -23.87
CA VAL A 335 32.04 -1.27 -24.74
C VAL A 335 32.32 0.13 -25.26
N ALA A 336 31.29 0.87 -25.67
CA ALA A 336 31.44 2.22 -26.20
C ALA A 336 32.05 3.18 -25.15
N GLN A 337 31.56 3.14 -23.91
CA GLN A 337 32.12 3.92 -22.81
C GLN A 337 33.56 3.50 -22.50
N ALA A 338 33.84 2.19 -22.42
CA ALA A 338 35.19 1.71 -22.15
C ALA A 338 36.18 2.02 -23.29
N ALA A 339 35.70 2.10 -24.53
CA ALA A 339 36.49 2.48 -25.70
C ALA A 339 36.81 3.98 -25.71
N LEU A 340 35.85 4.82 -25.32
CA LEU A 340 36.06 6.27 -25.11
C LEU A 340 37.12 6.51 -24.02
N ASP A 341 37.00 5.81 -22.88
CA ASP A 341 38.00 5.87 -21.80
C ASP A 341 39.40 5.44 -22.28
N ALA A 342 39.47 4.50 -23.23
CA ALA A 342 40.71 4.01 -23.83
C ALA A 342 41.21 4.85 -25.03
N GLN A 343 40.51 5.92 -25.39
CA GLN A 343 40.80 6.76 -26.57
C GLN A 343 40.72 6.00 -27.91
N GLU A 344 40.00 4.88 -27.96
CA GLU A 344 39.71 4.11 -29.17
C GLU A 344 38.43 4.65 -29.85
N LEU A 345 38.50 5.91 -30.29
CA LEU A 345 37.33 6.72 -30.68
C LEU A 345 36.52 6.11 -31.83
N LYS A 346 37.19 5.54 -32.84
CA LYS A 346 36.51 4.85 -33.97
C LYS A 346 35.63 3.70 -33.49
N LYS A 347 36.13 2.93 -32.51
CA LYS A 347 35.40 1.80 -31.93
C LYS A 347 34.27 2.29 -31.03
N ALA A 348 34.54 3.31 -30.22
CA ALA A 348 33.54 3.94 -29.37
C ALA A 348 32.34 4.43 -30.20
N ARG A 349 32.61 5.18 -31.28
CA ARG A 349 31.61 5.69 -32.23
C ARG A 349 30.80 4.56 -32.85
N ALA A 350 31.46 3.56 -33.44
CA ALA A 350 30.78 2.45 -34.10
C ALA A 350 29.83 1.68 -33.15
N LYS A 351 30.24 1.50 -31.89
CA LYS A 351 29.41 0.81 -30.87
C LYS A 351 28.28 1.70 -30.34
N ALA A 352 28.53 2.99 -30.14
CA ALA A 352 27.51 3.94 -29.72
C ALA A 352 26.43 4.16 -30.80
N GLU A 353 26.82 4.29 -32.07
CA GLU A 353 25.87 4.36 -33.19
C GLU A 353 25.06 3.06 -33.34
N ALA A 354 25.69 1.90 -33.16
CA ALA A 354 24.98 0.63 -33.15
C ALA A 354 23.95 0.57 -32.00
N ALA A 355 24.31 1.06 -30.81
CA ALA A 355 23.37 1.16 -29.68
C ALA A 355 22.21 2.12 -30.00
N ALA A 356 22.49 3.27 -30.62
CA ALA A 356 21.48 4.27 -30.99
C ALA A 356 20.45 3.72 -32.00
N ARG A 357 20.92 2.95 -33.00
CA ARG A 357 20.05 2.28 -33.97
C ARG A 357 19.17 1.21 -33.35
N MET A 358 19.66 0.53 -32.30
CA MET A 358 18.89 -0.49 -31.60
C MET A 358 17.83 0.12 -30.69
N GLU A 359 18.24 1.04 -29.82
CA GLU A 359 17.36 1.72 -28.89
C GLU A 359 17.89 3.14 -28.66
N PRO A 360 17.28 4.16 -29.27
CA PRO A 360 17.69 5.54 -29.06
C PRO A 360 17.37 5.96 -27.64
N ARG A 361 18.38 6.41 -26.90
CA ARG A 361 18.24 6.90 -25.51
C ARG A 361 19.12 8.12 -25.28
N GLU A 362 18.77 8.90 -24.27
CA GLU A 362 19.52 10.07 -23.82
C GLU A 362 21.02 9.75 -23.62
N ALA A 363 21.39 8.73 -22.82
CA ALA A 363 22.79 8.38 -22.57
C ALA A 363 23.56 7.98 -23.83
N VAL A 364 22.90 7.40 -24.84
CA VAL A 364 23.57 7.01 -26.08
C VAL A 364 24.00 8.25 -26.86
N TYR A 365 23.13 9.25 -26.97
CA TYR A 365 23.44 10.50 -27.67
C TYR A 365 24.41 11.39 -26.90
N LEU A 366 24.32 11.40 -25.56
CA LEU A 366 25.33 12.05 -24.72
C LEU A 366 26.71 11.41 -24.92
N LEU A 367 26.78 10.08 -24.97
CA LEU A 367 28.03 9.39 -25.26
C LEU A 367 28.58 9.71 -26.65
N LEU A 368 27.72 9.84 -27.67
CA LEU A 368 28.13 10.30 -29.00
C LEU A 368 28.67 11.74 -28.97
N ALA A 369 28.07 12.63 -28.17
CA ALA A 369 28.58 13.98 -27.97
C ALA A 369 29.98 13.98 -27.35
N ASP A 370 30.21 13.18 -26.31
CA ASP A 370 31.52 13.02 -25.66
C ASP A 370 32.58 12.47 -26.63
N ILE A 371 32.18 11.53 -27.50
CA ILE A 371 33.06 10.99 -28.56
C ILE A 371 33.41 12.07 -29.59
N GLU A 372 32.46 12.91 -30.02
CA GLU A 372 32.73 14.01 -30.95
C GLU A 372 33.67 15.06 -30.35
N GLU A 373 33.48 15.40 -29.08
CA GLU A 373 34.32 16.33 -28.36
C GLU A 373 35.77 15.81 -28.30
N ALA A 374 35.95 14.52 -28.01
CA ALA A 374 37.26 13.88 -27.96
C ALA A 374 37.93 13.72 -29.35
N GLU A 375 37.16 13.49 -30.42
CA GLU A 375 37.71 13.23 -31.76
C GLU A 375 37.98 14.50 -32.56
N THR A 376 37.00 15.40 -32.63
CA THR A 376 37.02 16.56 -33.52
C THR A 376 37.08 17.88 -32.76
N GLY A 377 36.51 17.95 -31.56
CA GLY A 377 36.36 19.19 -30.79
C GLY A 377 35.37 20.19 -31.40
N ASP A 378 34.62 19.79 -32.43
CA ASP A 378 33.66 20.65 -33.12
C ASP A 378 32.39 20.85 -32.28
N GLN A 379 32.25 22.06 -31.75
CA GLN A 379 31.13 22.48 -30.92
C GLN A 379 29.78 22.40 -31.66
N GLY A 380 29.75 22.51 -32.99
CA GLY A 380 28.53 22.36 -33.78
C GLY A 380 27.99 20.93 -33.75
N ARG A 381 28.86 19.94 -33.91
CA ARG A 381 28.50 18.51 -33.86
C ARG A 381 28.14 18.07 -32.44
N VAL A 382 28.87 18.55 -31.43
CA VAL A 382 28.54 18.29 -30.01
C VAL A 382 27.14 18.82 -29.69
N ARG A 383 26.81 20.07 -30.06
CA ARG A 383 25.48 20.65 -29.85
C ARG A 383 24.38 19.89 -30.59
N HIS A 384 24.65 19.38 -31.79
CA HIS A 384 23.71 18.53 -32.51
C HIS A 384 23.35 17.29 -31.70
N TRP A 385 24.34 16.55 -31.21
CA TRP A 385 24.09 15.36 -30.39
C TRP A 385 23.43 15.67 -29.05
N MET A 386 23.82 16.76 -28.39
CA MET A 386 23.12 17.22 -27.18
C MET A 386 21.66 17.57 -27.45
N ALA A 387 21.35 18.19 -28.59
CA ALA A 387 19.97 18.50 -28.98
C ALA A 387 19.17 17.22 -29.27
N GLN A 388 19.79 16.18 -29.83
CA GLN A 388 19.16 14.87 -30.00
C GLN A 388 18.94 14.17 -28.66
N ALA A 389 19.89 14.26 -27.72
CA ALA A 389 19.74 13.69 -26.38
C ALA A 389 18.52 14.26 -25.63
N LEU A 390 18.22 15.55 -25.80
CA LEU A 390 17.04 16.19 -25.19
C LEU A 390 15.71 15.71 -25.78
N ARG A 391 15.71 15.21 -27.02
CA ARG A 391 14.53 14.67 -27.72
C ARG A 391 14.37 13.16 -27.55
N ALA A 392 15.46 12.48 -27.17
CA ALA A 392 15.48 11.04 -27.02
C ALA A 392 14.70 10.59 -25.78
N PRO A 393 14.17 9.35 -25.78
CA PRO A 393 13.64 8.72 -24.58
C PRO A 393 14.64 8.74 -23.43
N ARG A 394 14.15 8.97 -22.20
CA ARG A 394 14.95 8.90 -20.98
C ARG A 394 15.50 7.51 -20.75
N ASP A 395 16.69 7.45 -20.16
CA ASP A 395 17.29 6.17 -19.79
C ASP A 395 16.47 5.43 -18.72
N PRO A 396 16.47 4.10 -18.76
CA PRO A 396 15.92 3.29 -17.67
C PRO A 396 16.58 3.63 -16.33
N ALA A 397 15.76 3.72 -15.29
CA ALA A 397 16.18 3.95 -13.92
C ALA A 397 15.37 3.06 -12.97
N TRP A 398 15.74 3.03 -11.69
CA TRP A 398 14.93 2.38 -10.68
C TRP A 398 13.70 3.24 -10.37
N VAL A 399 12.52 2.78 -10.76
CA VAL A 399 11.26 3.52 -10.57
C VAL A 399 10.33 2.73 -9.64
N ALA A 400 9.83 3.39 -8.59
CA ALA A 400 8.81 2.86 -7.69
C ALA A 400 7.79 3.94 -7.35
N ASP A 401 6.50 3.67 -7.54
CA ASP A 401 5.40 4.52 -7.07
C ASP A 401 5.54 6.02 -7.43
N GLY A 402 6.04 6.32 -8.63
CA GLY A 402 6.29 7.69 -9.11
C GLY A 402 7.62 8.32 -8.64
N HIS A 403 8.38 7.62 -7.79
CA HIS A 403 9.73 8.01 -7.37
C HIS A 403 10.79 7.37 -8.27
N VAL A 404 11.64 8.19 -8.88
CA VAL A 404 12.79 7.76 -9.67
C VAL A 404 14.06 7.80 -8.80
N SER A 405 14.82 6.72 -8.79
CA SER A 405 16.09 6.61 -8.07
C SER A 405 17.19 6.10 -9.00
N GLU A 406 18.38 6.67 -8.89
CA GLU A 406 19.57 6.16 -9.60
C GLU A 406 20.11 4.88 -8.97
N LYS A 407 19.85 4.67 -7.68
CA LYS A 407 20.31 3.51 -6.91
C LYS A 407 19.12 2.65 -6.55
N TRP A 408 19.30 1.34 -6.60
CA TRP A 408 18.29 0.42 -6.09
C TRP A 408 18.04 0.67 -4.60
N LEU A 409 16.76 0.72 -4.22
CA LEU A 409 16.32 0.78 -2.84
C LEU A 409 15.40 -0.43 -2.58
N PRO A 410 15.51 -1.07 -1.40
CA PRO A 410 14.69 -2.23 -1.06
C PRO A 410 13.22 -1.88 -0.79
N ILE A 411 12.96 -0.62 -0.41
CA ILE A 411 11.65 -0.10 -0.04
C ILE A 411 11.34 1.20 -0.77
N SER A 412 10.09 1.39 -1.16
CA SER A 412 9.61 2.67 -1.70
C SER A 412 9.59 3.75 -0.61
N PRO A 413 10.22 4.92 -0.82
CA PRO A 413 10.15 6.03 0.15
C PRO A 413 8.75 6.64 0.24
N VAL A 414 7.90 6.44 -0.77
CA VAL A 414 6.54 7.00 -0.84
C VAL A 414 5.54 6.09 -0.13
N THR A 415 5.52 4.80 -0.50
CA THR A 415 4.50 3.87 0.00
C THR A 415 4.99 3.02 1.17
N GLY A 416 6.31 2.84 1.33
CA GLY A 416 6.92 1.89 2.25
C GLY A 416 6.93 0.44 1.74
N ARG A 417 6.36 0.17 0.55
CA ARG A 417 6.25 -1.16 -0.02
C ARG A 417 7.61 -1.77 -0.33
N LEU A 418 7.78 -3.04 0.03
CA LEU A 418 8.95 -3.86 -0.31
C LEU A 418 8.93 -4.33 -1.76
N ASP A 419 10.12 -4.45 -2.35
CA ASP A 419 10.31 -4.90 -3.75
C ASP A 419 9.50 -4.06 -4.77
N ALA A 420 9.35 -2.77 -4.50
CA ALA A 420 8.58 -1.86 -5.36
C ALA A 420 9.38 -1.27 -6.52
N PHE A 421 10.71 -1.30 -6.44
CA PHE A 421 11.60 -0.71 -7.45
C PHE A 421 11.80 -1.64 -8.62
N GLU A 422 11.37 -1.19 -9.79
CA GLU A 422 11.53 -1.86 -11.07
C GLU A 422 12.47 -1.06 -11.96
N TRP A 423 13.26 -1.75 -12.79
CA TRP A 423 14.13 -1.11 -13.77
C TRP A 423 13.33 -0.81 -15.04
N LYS A 424 12.97 0.46 -15.25
CA LYS A 424 12.19 0.91 -16.42
C LYS A 424 12.42 2.38 -16.77
N ALA A 425 12.06 2.77 -17.99
CA ALA A 425 12.07 4.17 -18.40
C ALA A 425 11.02 4.97 -17.59
N PRO A 426 11.40 6.10 -16.98
CA PRO A 426 10.45 6.97 -16.28
C PRO A 426 9.36 7.52 -17.23
N PHE A 427 8.10 7.52 -16.80
CA PHE A 427 6.94 7.95 -17.62
C PHE A 427 6.78 9.47 -17.79
N ASP A 428 7.76 10.28 -17.37
CA ASP A 428 7.53 11.72 -17.12
C ASP A 428 7.87 12.65 -18.31
N GLN A 429 7.69 12.17 -19.55
CA GLN A 429 7.72 13.03 -20.73
C GLN A 429 6.48 12.83 -21.59
N LEU A 430 5.82 13.96 -21.89
CA LEU A 430 4.97 14.14 -23.06
C LEU A 430 5.61 13.40 -24.23
N GLU A 431 4.93 12.39 -24.75
CA GLU A 431 5.28 11.76 -26.02
C GLU A 431 5.39 12.88 -27.06
N GLY A 432 6.62 13.32 -27.34
CA GLY A 432 6.92 13.94 -28.62
C GLY A 432 6.53 12.95 -29.73
N PRO A 433 6.34 13.40 -30.98
CA PRO A 433 6.00 12.51 -32.07
C PRO A 433 7.00 11.35 -32.04
N VAL A 434 6.49 10.13 -31.82
CA VAL A 434 7.28 8.91 -31.83
C VAL A 434 7.73 8.73 -33.27
N GLU A 435 8.81 9.41 -33.66
CA GLU A 435 9.53 9.03 -34.86
C GLU A 435 10.15 7.66 -34.56
N GLU A 436 9.70 6.66 -35.31
CA GLU A 436 10.12 5.26 -35.16
C GLU A 436 11.63 5.17 -34.92
N GLY A 437 12.05 4.61 -33.78
CA GLY A 437 13.38 4.79 -33.21
C GLY A 437 14.57 4.39 -34.11
N SER A 438 14.35 3.54 -35.13
CA SER A 438 15.39 3.22 -36.13
C SER A 438 15.58 4.34 -37.16
N LEU A 439 14.48 4.97 -37.61
CA LEU A 439 14.52 6.06 -38.59
C LEU A 439 15.06 7.33 -37.94
N ALA A 440 14.69 7.60 -36.69
CA ALA A 440 15.18 8.76 -35.94
C ALA A 440 16.70 8.73 -35.71
N ALA A 441 17.28 7.56 -35.40
CA ALA A 441 18.73 7.44 -35.22
C ALA A 441 19.49 7.63 -36.54
N ASP A 442 19.02 7.00 -37.63
CA ASP A 442 19.68 7.12 -38.94
C ASP A 442 19.54 8.54 -39.53
N THR A 443 18.41 9.23 -39.33
CA THR A 443 18.26 10.64 -39.72
C THR A 443 19.14 11.56 -38.86
N ALA A 444 19.27 11.30 -37.55
CA ALA A 444 20.17 12.04 -36.68
C ALA A 444 21.65 11.88 -37.09
N ILE A 445 22.07 10.67 -37.47
CA ILE A 445 23.41 10.38 -37.99
C ILE A 445 23.61 11.06 -39.36
N ALA A 446 22.63 10.99 -40.26
CA ALA A 446 22.73 11.60 -41.59
C ALA A 446 22.71 13.14 -41.58
N SER A 447 22.10 13.75 -40.55
CA SER A 447 22.00 15.21 -40.38
C SER A 447 23.20 15.83 -39.64
N LEU A 448 24.26 15.07 -39.40
CA LEU A 448 25.49 15.58 -38.81
C LEU A 448 26.05 16.76 -39.64
N PRO A 449 26.29 17.92 -39.02
CA PRO A 449 26.92 19.04 -39.71
C PRO A 449 28.35 18.65 -40.14
N PRO A 450 28.81 19.12 -41.32
CA PRO A 450 30.17 18.85 -41.78
C PRO A 450 31.17 19.37 -40.77
N VAL A 451 32.28 18.64 -40.58
CA VAL A 451 33.35 19.06 -39.68
C VAL A 451 33.82 20.45 -40.10
N THR A 452 33.70 21.40 -39.18
CA THR A 452 34.31 22.71 -39.34
C THR A 452 35.81 22.47 -39.25
N GLU A 453 36.49 22.32 -40.37
CA GLU A 453 37.94 22.45 -40.38
C GLU A 453 38.21 23.84 -39.82
N VAL A 454 38.71 23.90 -38.58
CA VAL A 454 39.46 25.06 -38.13
C VAL A 454 40.70 25.04 -39.01
N SER A 455 40.54 25.54 -40.24
CA SER A 455 41.64 26.03 -41.05
C SER A 455 42.44 26.85 -40.07
N ALA A 456 43.64 26.36 -39.77
CA ALA A 456 44.59 27.08 -38.98
C ALA A 456 44.56 28.50 -39.54
N PHE A 457 44.09 29.44 -38.71
CA PHE A 457 44.36 30.85 -38.95
C PHE A 457 45.89 30.94 -38.87
N THR A 458 46.53 30.60 -39.97
CA THR A 458 47.81 31.16 -40.34
C THR A 458 47.51 32.66 -40.31
N PRO A 459 48.13 33.43 -39.40
CA PRO A 459 48.07 34.86 -39.55
C PRO A 459 48.69 35.12 -40.91
N LYS A 460 47.83 35.41 -41.90
CA LYS A 460 48.25 35.92 -43.19
C LYS A 460 49.07 37.15 -42.85
N ALA A 461 50.36 37.09 -43.12
CA ALA A 461 51.27 38.20 -42.97
C ALA A 461 50.62 39.39 -43.69
N GLU A 462 50.11 40.33 -42.88
CA GLU A 462 49.53 41.56 -43.36
C GLU A 462 50.71 42.43 -43.77
N ASP A 463 50.75 42.72 -45.07
CA ASP A 463 51.68 43.66 -45.67
C ASP A 463 51.66 44.98 -44.89
N ALA A 464 52.85 45.44 -44.51
CA ALA A 464 53.05 46.67 -43.79
C ALA A 464 52.53 47.91 -44.56
N PRO A 465 51.75 48.80 -43.93
CA PRO A 465 51.68 50.19 -44.34
C PRO A 465 52.84 50.98 -43.72
N ARG A 466 53.58 51.67 -44.59
CA ARG A 466 54.67 52.60 -44.28
C ARG A 466 54.22 53.80 -43.40
N PRO A 467 55.15 54.43 -42.67
CA PRO A 467 54.84 55.35 -41.57
C PRO A 467 54.46 56.76 -42.03
N ILE A 468 53.51 57.39 -41.34
CA ILE A 468 53.32 58.84 -41.38
C ILE A 468 53.96 59.43 -40.12
N LEU A 469 54.98 60.25 -40.35
CA LEU A 469 55.73 61.00 -39.35
C LEU A 469 54.91 62.21 -38.88
N VAL A 470 54.73 62.35 -37.56
CA VAL A 470 54.47 63.65 -36.90
C VAL A 470 55.43 63.73 -35.70
N PRO A 471 56.18 64.84 -35.54
CA PRO A 471 57.45 64.85 -34.81
C PRO A 471 57.31 64.97 -33.28
N VAL A 472 58.34 64.45 -32.59
CA VAL A 472 58.50 64.37 -31.13
C VAL A 472 59.25 65.59 -30.57
N LYS A 473 58.81 66.12 -29.41
CA LYS A 473 59.60 66.34 -28.16
C LYS A 473 58.87 67.25 -27.16
N PRO A 474 59.23 67.24 -25.84
CA PRO A 474 59.67 66.15 -24.97
C PRO A 474 58.96 66.13 -23.58
N ALA A 475 59.08 65.01 -22.84
CA ALA A 475 58.83 64.89 -21.39
C ALA A 475 59.88 65.69 -20.56
N PRO A 476 59.83 65.91 -19.21
CA PRO A 476 59.56 64.91 -18.14
C PRO A 476 59.01 65.53 -16.80
N PRO A 477 59.18 64.95 -15.58
CA PRO A 477 58.76 63.66 -15.02
C PRO A 477 58.06 63.79 -13.62
N GLU A 478 57.90 62.62 -12.97
CA GLU A 478 57.88 62.36 -11.49
C GLU A 478 56.53 62.48 -10.75
N ALA A 479 56.16 61.63 -9.79
CA ALA A 479 56.76 60.44 -9.19
C ALA A 479 55.64 59.59 -8.53
N LYS A 480 55.87 58.28 -8.39
CA LYS A 480 55.19 57.39 -7.41
C LYS A 480 55.59 57.80 -5.97
N PRO A 481 54.99 57.33 -4.84
CA PRO A 481 54.26 56.05 -4.60
C PRO A 481 52.97 56.26 -3.74
N VAL A 482 52.13 55.29 -3.34
CA VAL A 482 52.28 54.16 -2.39
C VAL A 482 50.96 53.31 -2.44
N PRO A 483 50.95 52.00 -2.11
CA PRO A 483 49.81 51.09 -2.30
C PRO A 483 49.03 50.67 -1.04
N LYS A 484 47.77 50.23 -1.26
CA LYS A 484 46.91 49.24 -0.56
C LYS A 484 46.54 49.39 0.93
N GLU A 485 45.23 49.28 1.22
CA GLU A 485 44.57 48.39 2.23
C GLU A 485 43.03 48.56 2.11
N LEU A 486 42.24 47.54 1.76
CA LEU A 486 41.50 46.58 2.63
C LEU A 486 40.67 47.21 3.76
N ALA A 487 39.32 47.18 3.64
CA ALA A 487 38.42 46.92 4.77
C ALA A 487 36.95 46.68 4.35
N VAL A 488 36.51 45.46 4.67
CA VAL A 488 35.17 44.93 5.00
C VAL A 488 34.13 45.95 5.50
N ALA A 489 32.88 45.83 5.02
CA ALA A 489 31.68 46.02 5.85
C ALA A 489 30.45 45.34 5.24
N ALA A 490 29.96 44.30 5.93
CA ALA A 490 28.65 43.70 5.73
C ALA A 490 27.53 44.62 6.23
N LYS A 491 26.34 44.58 5.60
CA LYS A 491 25.06 44.89 6.25
C LYS A 491 23.86 44.34 5.48
N THR A 492 23.11 43.51 6.20
CA THR A 492 21.77 42.98 5.95
C THR A 492 20.71 44.09 5.82
N PRO A 493 19.59 43.84 5.14
CA PRO A 493 18.32 44.45 5.54
C PRO A 493 17.16 43.46 5.67
N ALA A 494 16.40 43.62 6.76
CA ALA A 494 15.04 43.15 6.95
C ALA A 494 14.26 44.28 7.66
N PRO A 495 12.92 44.21 7.80
CA PRO A 495 11.95 44.76 6.87
C PRO A 495 11.13 45.93 7.47
N ALA A 496 10.51 46.75 6.62
CA ALA A 496 9.67 47.86 7.04
C ALA A 496 8.18 47.46 7.14
N ASN A 497 7.63 47.73 8.32
CA ASN A 497 6.22 47.68 8.72
C ASN A 497 5.34 48.61 7.87
N VAL A 498 4.10 48.17 7.60
CA VAL A 498 2.99 49.03 7.18
C VAL A 498 1.78 48.71 8.06
N THR A 499 1.28 49.72 8.78
CA THR A 499 0.01 49.69 9.51
C THR A 499 -1.10 50.42 8.73
N PRO A 500 -2.39 50.13 9.01
CA PRO A 500 -3.51 50.31 8.08
C PRO A 500 -4.38 51.53 8.40
N LYS A 501 -5.24 51.95 7.46
CA LYS A 501 -6.43 52.78 7.73
C LYS A 501 -7.62 52.42 6.82
N ASP A 502 -8.78 52.36 7.47
CA ASP A 502 -10.14 52.12 6.97
C ASP A 502 -10.71 53.21 6.06
N GLY A 503 -11.73 52.85 5.26
CA GLY A 503 -12.78 53.80 4.84
C GLY A 503 -13.57 53.52 3.56
N LYS A 504 -14.67 52.76 3.68
CA LYS A 504 -16.03 52.92 3.09
C LYS A 504 -16.27 53.12 1.56
N THR A 505 -17.10 52.20 1.03
CA THR A 505 -17.95 52.07 -0.19
C THR A 505 -18.89 53.28 -0.49
N PRO A 506 -19.75 53.33 -1.57
CA PRO A 506 -19.99 52.39 -2.70
C PRO A 506 -20.25 53.02 -4.11
N GLU A 507 -20.24 52.21 -5.20
CA GLU A 507 -21.32 52.11 -6.22
C GLU A 507 -20.98 51.21 -7.44
N LYS A 508 -21.90 50.27 -7.71
CA LYS A 508 -22.51 49.88 -9.00
C LYS A 508 -21.68 49.24 -10.14
N GLY A 509 -22.07 48.01 -10.53
CA GLY A 509 -21.75 47.45 -11.86
C GLY A 509 -21.92 45.92 -12.00
N GLU A 510 -23.15 45.50 -12.32
CA GLU A 510 -23.55 44.33 -13.13
C GLU A 510 -23.26 42.88 -12.69
N GLU A 511 -24.35 42.18 -12.38
CA GLU A 511 -24.49 40.72 -12.25
C GLU A 511 -24.58 40.04 -13.63
N PRO A 512 -24.02 38.83 -13.79
CA PRO A 512 -24.48 37.88 -14.80
C PRO A 512 -25.48 36.85 -14.22
N VAL A 513 -26.57 36.68 -14.96
CA VAL A 513 -27.76 35.85 -14.72
C VAL A 513 -27.43 34.34 -14.62
N PRO A 514 -27.85 33.62 -13.57
CA PRO A 514 -27.82 32.16 -13.57
C PRO A 514 -29.06 31.55 -14.23
N PHE A 515 -28.80 30.65 -15.18
CA PHE A 515 -29.75 29.82 -15.92
C PHE A 515 -30.59 28.92 -15.00
N PHE A 516 -31.92 29.11 -15.02
CA PHE A 516 -32.88 28.28 -14.30
C PHE A 516 -33.20 27.00 -15.09
N GLY A 517 -32.72 25.85 -14.62
CA GLY A 517 -33.27 24.53 -14.97
C GLY A 517 -34.15 24.03 -13.82
N ARG A 518 -35.46 23.92 -14.04
CA ARG A 518 -36.42 23.26 -13.13
C ARG A 518 -36.70 21.81 -13.59
N PRO A 519 -37.20 20.93 -12.68
CA PRO A 519 -37.09 19.47 -12.77
C PRO A 519 -38.27 18.82 -13.52
N PRO A 520 -38.17 17.52 -13.82
CA PRO A 520 -39.37 16.69 -13.87
C PRO A 520 -39.28 15.47 -12.93
N ASP A 521 -40.16 15.45 -11.93
CA ASP A 521 -40.80 14.24 -11.42
C ASP A 521 -42.04 13.98 -12.30
N ASP A 522 -42.13 12.81 -12.92
CA ASP A 522 -43.40 12.10 -13.17
C ASP A 522 -43.12 10.59 -13.26
N PRO A 523 -43.85 9.71 -12.54
CA PRO A 523 -43.55 8.29 -12.43
C PRO A 523 -44.23 7.51 -13.56
N GLY A 524 -43.42 6.81 -14.35
CA GLY A 524 -43.91 5.88 -15.37
C GLY A 524 -44.66 4.68 -14.77
N VAL A 525 -45.87 4.46 -15.29
CA VAL A 525 -46.82 3.39 -14.98
C VAL A 525 -46.21 2.01 -15.25
N LYS A 526 -46.49 1.05 -14.36
CA LYS A 526 -46.13 -0.37 -14.52
C LYS A 526 -46.99 -1.02 -15.61
N ASP A 527 -46.37 -1.54 -16.67
CA ASP A 527 -47.02 -2.50 -17.56
C ASP A 527 -47.20 -3.86 -16.85
N PRO A 528 -48.42 -4.44 -16.81
CA PRO A 528 -48.68 -5.74 -16.20
C PRO A 528 -48.52 -6.94 -17.15
N GLU A 529 -47.96 -6.78 -18.35
CA GLU A 529 -47.78 -7.89 -19.31
C GLU A 529 -46.38 -7.94 -19.96
N ALA A 530 -45.33 -8.10 -19.16
CA ALA A 530 -44.01 -8.51 -19.65
C ALA A 530 -43.67 -9.91 -19.14
N GLY A 531 -43.77 -10.89 -20.06
CA GLY A 531 -43.56 -12.30 -19.80
C GLY A 531 -42.14 -12.64 -19.31
N GLN A 532 -42.09 -13.62 -18.41
CA GLN A 532 -40.87 -14.24 -17.91
C GLN A 532 -40.14 -14.98 -19.04
N PRO A 533 -38.80 -14.87 -19.17
CA PRO A 533 -38.01 -15.93 -19.75
C PRO A 533 -37.47 -16.84 -18.65
N ALA A 534 -37.82 -18.12 -18.76
CA ALA A 534 -37.23 -19.20 -17.98
C ALA A 534 -35.78 -19.44 -18.43
N THR A 535 -34.84 -19.48 -17.50
CA THR A 535 -33.59 -20.20 -17.75
C THR A 535 -33.09 -20.85 -16.48
N ARG A 536 -33.28 -22.18 -16.45
CA ARG A 536 -32.63 -23.11 -15.53
C ARG A 536 -31.13 -23.12 -15.82
N LEU A 537 -30.32 -23.13 -14.78
CA LEU A 537 -29.16 -24.02 -14.64
C LEU A 537 -28.68 -23.96 -13.18
N ARG A 538 -28.93 -25.06 -12.45
CA ARG A 538 -28.19 -25.44 -11.25
C ARG A 538 -26.90 -26.10 -11.71
N LEU A 539 -25.77 -25.81 -11.07
CA LEU A 539 -24.65 -26.73 -10.87
C LEU A 539 -23.88 -26.27 -9.61
N PHE A 540 -23.64 -27.27 -8.76
CA PHE A 540 -22.70 -27.46 -7.63
C PHE A 540 -21.99 -26.27 -7.00
#